data_AF-A0A914FWX0-F1
#
_entry.id   AF-A0A914FWX0-F1
#
_cell.length_a   1.000
_cell.length_b   1.000
_cell.length_c   1.000
_cell.angle_alpha   90.00
_cell.angle_beta   90.00
_cell.angle_gamma   90.00
#
_symmetry.space_group_name_H-M   'P 1'
#
loop_
_entity.id
_entity.type
_entity.pdbx_description
1 polymer ?
#
loop_
_entity_poly.entity_id
_entity_poly.type
_entity_poly.pdbx_seq_one_letter_code
_entity_poly.pdbx_strand_id
1 'polypeptide(L)'
;DYGNFLQNDGAAAIIIGSGIASKGLKGLAKIIGYAEAARAPVDFTIAPVSAVQKLLEASKLKVSDITRFELNEAFSVTALAFMKELNIERSKINVQGGAVALGHPIGMSGARIVATLVHQLRSGEYGIAAICNGGGEGTAMLIQRV
;
A
#
# COMPACT_ATOMS: atom_id res chain seq x y z
N ASP A 1 -14.32 13.25 17.97
CA ASP A 1 -13.93 13.02 16.58
C ASP A 1 -12.58 12.31 16.58
N TYR A 2 -12.59 10.97 16.55
CA TYR A 2 -11.46 10.12 16.99
C TYR A 2 -10.45 9.77 15.88
N GLY A 3 -10.05 10.72 15.03
CA GLY A 3 -8.97 10.49 14.04
C GLY A 3 -9.22 9.34 13.06
N ASN A 4 -10.49 9.02 12.82
CA ASN A 4 -10.96 8.03 11.84
C ASN A 4 -10.91 8.62 10.42
N PHE A 5 -10.89 7.75 9.40
CA PHE A 5 -11.04 8.20 8.01
C PHE A 5 -12.39 8.89 7.75
N LEU A 6 -12.43 9.78 6.76
CA LEU A 6 -13.67 10.37 6.26
C LEU A 6 -14.44 9.36 5.41
N GLN A 7 -15.73 9.17 5.69
CA GLN A 7 -16.61 8.37 4.85
C GLN A 7 -16.95 9.15 3.56
N ASN A 8 -16.75 8.52 2.42
CA ASN A 8 -16.90 9.15 1.11
C ASN A 8 -17.20 8.12 0.01
N ASP A 9 -17.60 8.65 -1.15
CA ASP A 9 -17.82 7.88 -2.37
C ASP A 9 -16.66 8.08 -3.35
N GLY A 10 -16.35 7.06 -4.15
CA GLY A 10 -15.40 7.21 -5.25
C GLY A 10 -15.09 5.91 -5.98
N ALA A 11 -14.43 6.04 -7.13
CA ALA A 11 -14.04 4.93 -8.00
C ALA A 11 -12.59 5.08 -8.50
N ALA A 12 -11.93 3.96 -8.77
CA ALA A 12 -10.61 3.91 -9.38
C ALA A 12 -10.51 2.67 -10.27
N ALA A 13 -9.66 2.73 -11.30
CA ALA A 13 -9.44 1.65 -12.25
C ALA A 13 -7.94 1.44 -12.47
N ILE A 14 -7.53 0.17 -12.55
CA ILE A 14 -6.18 -0.25 -12.91
C ILE A 14 -6.30 -1.28 -14.02
N ILE A 15 -5.57 -1.06 -15.12
CA ILE A 15 -5.48 -2.02 -16.21
C ILE A 15 -4.21 -2.85 -15.99
N ILE A 16 -4.37 -4.17 -15.87
CA ILE A 16 -3.27 -5.11 -15.70
C ILE A 16 -3.17 -5.96 -16.96
N GLY A 17 -1.97 -6.11 -17.49
CA GLY A 17 -1.72 -6.93 -18.68
C GLY A 17 -0.39 -7.66 -18.56
N SER A 18 -0.32 -8.83 -19.20
CA SER A 18 0.91 -9.62 -19.33
C SER A 18 0.95 -10.28 -20.72
N GLY A 19 2.13 -10.74 -21.13
CA GLY A 19 2.31 -11.46 -22.39
C GLY A 19 1.87 -10.67 -23.63
N ILE A 20 1.30 -11.37 -24.62
CA ILE A 20 0.94 -10.80 -25.92
C ILE A 20 -0.10 -9.68 -25.81
N ALA A 21 -1.00 -9.75 -24.82
CA ALA A 21 -2.04 -8.75 -24.59
C ALA A 21 -1.48 -7.39 -24.14
N SER A 22 -0.25 -7.37 -23.62
CA SER A 22 0.46 -6.14 -23.25
C SER A 22 1.41 -5.61 -24.33
N LYS A 23 1.56 -6.33 -25.45
CA LYS A 23 2.54 -5.99 -26.49
C LYS A 23 2.14 -4.67 -27.17
N GLY A 24 3.07 -3.72 -27.19
CA GLY A 24 2.86 -2.38 -27.76
C GLY A 24 2.26 -1.36 -26.79
N LEU A 25 1.87 -1.77 -25.57
CA LEU A 25 1.44 -0.86 -24.52
C LEU A 25 2.64 -0.41 -23.68
N LYS A 26 2.69 0.89 -23.34
CA LYS A 26 3.68 1.43 -22.40
C LYS A 26 3.16 1.28 -20.97
N GLY A 27 3.57 0.22 -20.29
CA GLY A 27 3.26 0.03 -18.87
C GLY A 27 3.82 1.16 -18.01
N LEU A 28 3.13 1.51 -16.93
CA LEU A 28 3.61 2.48 -15.94
C LEU A 28 4.40 1.80 -14.82
N ALA A 29 4.06 0.56 -14.45
CA ALA A 29 4.77 -0.15 -13.40
C ALA A 29 4.65 -1.65 -13.60
N LYS A 30 5.45 -2.41 -12.85
CA LYS A 30 5.37 -3.86 -12.70
C LYS A 30 4.91 -4.20 -11.29
N ILE A 31 3.99 -5.15 -11.20
CA ILE A 31 3.68 -5.82 -9.94
C ILE A 31 4.78 -6.88 -9.73
N ILE A 32 5.60 -6.70 -8.70
CA ILE A 32 6.70 -7.62 -8.38
C ILE A 32 6.19 -8.78 -7.54
N GLY A 33 5.23 -8.50 -6.64
CA GLY A 33 4.59 -9.50 -5.81
C GLY A 33 3.57 -8.88 -4.88
N TYR A 34 2.81 -9.74 -4.21
CA TYR A 34 1.91 -9.37 -3.13
C TYR A 34 2.03 -10.40 -2.01
N ALA A 35 1.65 -10.01 -0.79
CA ALA A 35 1.55 -10.93 0.32
C ALA A 35 0.39 -10.54 1.24
N GLU A 36 -0.11 -11.55 1.93
CA GLU A 36 -1.18 -11.41 2.91
C GLU A 36 -0.74 -12.02 4.24
N ALA A 37 -1.20 -11.41 5.31
CA ALA A 37 -0.98 -11.85 6.67
C ALA A 37 -2.24 -11.60 7.50
N ALA A 38 -2.42 -12.42 8.53
CA ALA A 38 -3.48 -12.27 9.51
C ALA A 38 -2.88 -12.11 10.91
N ARG A 39 -3.59 -11.37 11.75
CA ARG A 39 -3.38 -11.25 13.20
C ARG A 39 -4.73 -11.46 13.90
N ALA A 40 -4.73 -11.42 15.23
CA ALA A 40 -5.99 -11.44 15.97
C ALA A 40 -6.91 -10.30 15.47
N PRO A 41 -8.24 -10.49 15.39
CA PRO A 41 -9.15 -9.46 14.87
C PRO A 41 -9.02 -8.10 15.56
N VAL A 42 -8.67 -8.07 16.84
CA VAL A 42 -8.42 -6.84 17.61
C VAL A 42 -7.16 -6.07 17.13
N ASP A 43 -6.21 -6.78 16.53
CA ASP A 43 -4.92 -6.26 16.04
C ASP A 43 -4.90 -6.03 14.52
N PHE A 44 -6.06 -6.00 13.86
CA PHE A 44 -6.14 -5.85 12.40
C PHE A 44 -5.42 -4.62 11.86
N THR A 45 -5.35 -3.54 12.65
CA THR A 45 -4.70 -2.27 12.28
C THR A 45 -3.19 -2.40 12.06
N ILE A 46 -2.55 -3.42 12.65
CA ILE A 46 -1.12 -3.71 12.49
C ILE A 46 -0.85 -4.95 11.63
N ALA A 47 -1.88 -5.66 11.16
CA ALA A 47 -1.73 -6.76 10.21
C ALA A 47 -0.98 -6.39 8.92
N PRO A 48 -1.12 -5.17 8.34
CA PRO A 48 -0.35 -4.76 7.16
C PRO A 48 1.16 -4.81 7.36
N VAL A 49 1.66 -4.58 8.57
CA VAL A 49 3.10 -4.69 8.88
C VAL A 49 3.60 -6.11 8.61
N SER A 50 2.85 -7.12 9.08
CA SER A 50 3.18 -8.53 8.84
C SER A 50 3.14 -8.89 7.37
N ALA A 51 2.17 -8.35 6.62
CA ALA A 51 2.10 -8.56 5.18
C ALA A 51 3.32 -7.97 4.46
N VAL A 52 3.76 -6.77 4.86
CA VAL A 52 4.96 -6.13 4.31
C VAL A 52 6.23 -6.89 4.65
N GLN A 53 6.41 -7.32 5.89
CA GLN A 53 7.57 -8.13 6.30
C GLN A 53 7.67 -9.42 5.48
N LYS A 54 6.54 -10.14 5.35
CA LYS A 54 6.46 -11.37 4.54
C LYS A 54 6.77 -11.11 3.06
N LEU A 55 6.27 -10.00 2.52
CA LEU A 55 6.51 -9.60 1.12
C LEU A 55 7.99 -9.25 0.87
N LEU A 56 8.61 -8.52 1.79
CA LEU A 56 10.03 -8.17 1.72
C LEU A 56 10.93 -9.42 1.78
N GLU A 57 10.61 -10.36 2.69
CA GLU A 57 11.30 -11.64 2.77
C GLU A 57 11.19 -12.44 1.45
N ALA A 58 9.97 -12.58 0.92
CA ALA A 58 9.72 -13.33 -0.32
C ALA A 58 10.39 -12.69 -1.54
N SER A 59 10.47 -11.36 -1.59
CA SER A 59 11.11 -10.61 -2.68
C SER A 59 12.62 -10.41 -2.48
N LYS A 60 13.18 -10.85 -1.35
CA LYS A 60 14.58 -10.65 -0.95
C LYS A 60 15.00 -9.17 -0.94
N LEU A 61 14.05 -8.29 -0.63
CA LEU A 61 14.28 -6.85 -0.46
C LEU A 61 14.29 -6.47 1.01
N LYS A 62 14.88 -5.32 1.32
CA LYS A 62 14.88 -4.71 2.65
C LYS A 62 13.97 -3.49 2.65
N VAL A 63 13.52 -3.09 3.84
CA VAL A 63 12.78 -1.84 4.04
C VAL A 63 13.53 -0.63 3.47
N SER A 64 14.88 -0.64 3.54
CA SER A 64 15.74 0.41 2.98
C SER A 64 15.61 0.58 1.46
N ASP A 65 15.28 -0.50 0.74
CA ASP A 65 15.19 -0.52 -0.72
C ASP A 65 13.86 0.08 -1.20
N ILE A 66 12.91 0.26 -0.28
CA ILE A 66 11.60 0.83 -0.57
C ILE A 66 11.66 2.35 -0.47
N THR A 67 11.29 3.00 -1.57
CA THR A 67 11.35 4.46 -1.72
C THR A 67 10.12 5.13 -1.10
N ARG A 68 8.93 4.56 -1.34
CA ARG A 68 7.65 5.08 -0.85
C ARG A 68 6.74 3.96 -0.35
N PHE A 69 5.96 4.30 0.67
CA PHE A 69 4.90 3.49 1.23
C PHE A 69 3.57 4.23 1.09
N GLU A 70 2.57 3.57 0.52
CA GLU A 70 1.18 4.02 0.56
C GLU A 70 0.40 3.07 1.47
N LEU A 71 0.17 3.48 2.71
CA LEU A 71 -0.63 2.74 3.69
C LEU A 71 -2.03 3.35 3.74
N ASN A 72 -3.07 2.51 3.63
CA ASN A 72 -4.43 2.97 3.91
C ASN A 72 -4.60 3.36 5.38
N GLU A 73 -4.80 4.66 5.64
CA GLU A 73 -4.95 5.22 6.98
C GLU A 73 -6.39 5.04 7.49
N ALA A 74 -6.77 3.80 7.84
CA ALA A 74 -8.08 3.56 8.46
C ALA A 74 -8.23 4.35 9.78
N PHE A 75 -7.13 4.56 10.50
CA PHE A 75 -7.06 5.40 11.68
C PHE A 75 -5.72 6.12 11.68
N SER A 76 -5.65 7.32 12.26
CA SER A 76 -4.38 8.06 12.35
C SER A 76 -3.26 7.25 13.03
N VAL A 77 -3.62 6.42 14.00
CA VAL A 77 -2.67 5.56 14.73
C VAL A 77 -2.08 4.43 13.88
N THR A 78 -2.76 3.99 12.81
CA THR A 78 -2.25 2.87 11.98
C THR A 78 -0.96 3.26 11.27
N ALA A 79 -0.88 4.50 10.75
CA ALA A 79 0.33 5.04 10.15
C ALA A 79 1.48 5.15 11.16
N LEU A 80 1.19 5.60 12.40
CA LEU A 80 2.20 5.70 13.46
C LEU A 80 2.75 4.32 13.85
N ALA A 81 1.87 3.34 14.04
CA ALA A 81 2.26 1.96 14.36
C ALA A 81 3.08 1.34 13.23
N PHE A 82 2.65 1.51 11.98
CA PHE A 82 3.34 1.00 10.81
C PHE A 82 4.76 1.61 10.66
N MET A 83 4.90 2.92 10.90
CA MET A 83 6.21 3.58 10.92
C MET A 83 7.13 3.02 11.99
N LYS A 84 6.61 2.85 13.21
CA LYS A 84 7.36 2.34 14.35
C LYS A 84 7.83 0.90 14.12
N GLU A 85 6.93 0.02 13.68
CA GLU A 85 7.21 -1.41 13.50
C GLU A 85 8.17 -1.69 12.35
N LEU A 86 8.09 -0.93 11.25
CA LEU A 86 9.00 -1.08 10.12
C LEU A 86 10.24 -0.18 10.22
N ASN A 87 10.35 0.62 11.27
CA ASN A 87 11.42 1.61 11.46
C ASN A 87 11.61 2.51 10.23
N ILE A 88 10.51 3.12 9.75
CA ILE A 88 10.53 4.02 8.60
C ILE A 88 10.23 5.47 9.00
N GLU A 89 10.86 6.39 8.28
CA GLU A 89 10.64 7.82 8.47
C GLU A 89 9.30 8.30 7.88
N ARG A 90 8.74 9.35 8.49
CA ARG A 90 7.51 10.01 8.02
C ARG A 90 7.60 10.49 6.57
N SER A 91 8.81 10.79 6.09
CA SER A 91 9.10 11.23 4.72
C SER A 91 8.84 10.17 3.65
N LYS A 92 8.70 8.89 4.02
CA LYS A 92 8.48 7.78 3.09
C LYS A 92 7.03 7.32 2.99
N ILE A 93 6.17 7.65 3.95
CA ILE A 93 4.79 7.14 4.03
C ILE A 93 3.78 8.23 3.69
N ASN A 94 2.80 7.92 2.83
CA ASN A 94 1.64 8.77 2.52
C ASN A 94 2.01 10.25 2.33
N VAL A 95 3.01 10.51 1.47
CA VAL A 95 3.62 11.85 1.33
C VAL A 95 2.62 12.85 0.75
N GLN A 96 1.67 12.37 -0.06
CA GLN A 96 0.59 13.19 -0.64
C GLN A 96 -0.69 13.19 0.21
N GLY A 97 -0.61 12.73 1.46
CA GLY A 97 -1.77 12.53 2.34
C GLY A 97 -2.40 11.15 2.16
N GLY A 98 -3.07 10.69 3.21
CA GLY A 98 -3.75 9.39 3.24
C GLY A 98 -5.24 9.51 3.53
N ALA A 99 -5.85 8.38 3.86
CA ALA A 99 -7.31 8.24 4.00
C ALA A 99 -7.92 9.09 5.14
N VAL A 100 -7.13 9.53 6.13
CA VAL A 100 -7.63 10.48 7.14
C VAL A 100 -8.04 11.81 6.49
N ALA A 101 -7.28 12.27 5.48
CA ALA A 101 -7.56 13.52 4.76
C ALA A 101 -8.39 13.29 3.49
N LEU A 102 -8.08 12.23 2.74
CA LEU A 102 -8.66 11.95 1.42
C LEU A 102 -9.94 11.09 1.49
N GLY A 103 -10.22 10.49 2.65
CA GLY A 103 -11.28 9.52 2.89
C GLY A 103 -11.01 8.11 2.34
N HIS A 104 -11.93 7.19 2.62
CA HIS A 104 -11.77 5.75 2.37
C HIS A 104 -13.04 5.11 1.76
N PRO A 105 -13.27 5.21 0.43
CA PRO A 105 -14.30 4.42 -0.21
C PRO A 105 -13.79 2.99 -0.27
N ILE A 106 -14.37 2.12 0.55
CA ILE A 106 -13.78 0.83 0.98
C ILE A 106 -13.28 0.00 -0.21
N GLY A 107 -14.16 -0.28 -1.18
CA GLY A 107 -13.82 -1.10 -2.35
C GLY A 107 -12.87 -0.45 -3.36
N MET A 108 -12.71 0.88 -3.32
CA MET A 108 -11.88 1.63 -4.26
C MET A 108 -10.46 1.88 -3.71
N SER A 109 -10.31 1.96 -2.39
CA SER A 109 -9.10 2.48 -1.76
C SER A 109 -7.83 1.71 -2.09
N GLY A 110 -7.92 0.38 -2.26
CA GLY A 110 -6.80 -0.45 -2.72
C GLY A 110 -6.26 0.00 -4.08
N ALA A 111 -7.13 0.25 -5.05
CA ALA A 111 -6.72 0.75 -6.37
C ALA A 111 -6.17 2.19 -6.28
N ARG A 112 -6.78 3.06 -5.46
CA ARG A 112 -6.29 4.43 -5.25
C ARG A 112 -4.88 4.47 -4.65
N ILE A 113 -4.61 3.68 -3.61
CA ILE A 113 -3.29 3.67 -2.94
C ILE A 113 -2.20 3.21 -3.92
N VAL A 114 -2.50 2.21 -4.76
CA VAL A 114 -1.57 1.72 -5.79
C VAL A 114 -1.35 2.76 -6.90
N ALA A 115 -2.41 3.38 -7.40
CA ALA A 115 -2.29 4.43 -8.42
C ALA A 115 -1.45 5.61 -7.90
N THR A 116 -1.73 6.06 -6.69
CA THR A 116 -0.98 7.15 -6.03
C THR A 116 0.49 6.79 -5.87
N LEU A 117 0.80 5.55 -5.48
CA LEU A 117 2.17 5.06 -5.36
C LEU A 117 2.91 5.06 -6.70
N VAL A 118 2.30 4.53 -7.76
CA VAL A 118 2.90 4.48 -9.10
C VAL A 118 3.29 5.87 -9.60
N HIS A 119 2.48 6.88 -9.34
CA HIS A 119 2.75 8.26 -9.76
C HIS A 119 3.81 8.97 -8.90
N GLN A 120 4.10 8.48 -7.69
CA GLN A 120 5.16 9.03 -6.83
C GLN A 120 6.55 8.45 -7.11
N LEU A 121 6.63 7.27 -7.73
CA LEU A 121 7.89 6.59 -8.00
C LEU A 121 8.52 7.06 -9.32
N ARG A 122 9.85 7.11 -9.34
CA ARG A 122 10.68 7.29 -10.54
C ARG A 122 11.07 5.94 -11.13
N SER A 123 11.38 5.88 -12.43
CA SER A 123 11.75 4.63 -13.11
C SER A 123 12.86 3.88 -12.36
N GLY A 124 12.65 2.58 -12.14
CA GLY A 124 13.54 1.71 -11.37
C GLY A 124 13.24 1.64 -9.87
N GLU A 125 12.54 2.63 -9.29
CA GLU A 125 12.25 2.66 -7.85
C GLU A 125 11.17 1.64 -7.44
N TYR A 126 11.35 1.10 -6.23
CA TYR A 126 10.39 0.22 -5.57
C TYR A 126 9.53 1.00 -4.58
N GLY A 127 8.24 0.65 -4.54
CA GLY A 127 7.30 1.15 -3.55
C GLY A 127 6.37 0.04 -3.06
N ILE A 128 5.80 0.21 -1.88
CA ILE A 128 4.84 -0.73 -1.30
C ILE A 128 3.51 -0.05 -0.99
N ALA A 129 2.43 -0.62 -1.49
CA ALA A 129 1.07 -0.28 -1.10
C ALA A 129 0.57 -1.31 -0.08
N ALA A 130 -0.03 -0.86 1.03
CA ALA A 130 -0.51 -1.76 2.07
C ALA A 130 -1.86 -1.32 2.65
N ILE A 131 -2.71 -2.28 3.02
CA ILE A 131 -4.06 -2.02 3.54
C ILE A 131 -4.42 -3.07 4.59
N CYS A 132 -5.12 -2.63 5.64
CA CYS A 132 -5.74 -3.53 6.62
C CYS A 132 -7.14 -3.92 6.15
N ASN A 133 -7.56 -5.12 6.48
CA ASN A 133 -8.86 -5.68 6.14
C ASN A 133 -9.63 -5.97 7.42
N GLY A 134 -10.92 -5.60 7.46
CA GLY A 134 -11.79 -5.93 8.59
C GLY A 134 -11.86 -7.44 8.78
N GLY A 135 -11.58 -7.92 10.00
CA GLY A 135 -11.48 -9.36 10.31
C GLY A 135 -10.11 -9.83 10.79
N GLY A 136 -9.09 -8.97 10.78
CA GLY A 136 -7.75 -9.30 11.30
C GLY A 136 -6.67 -9.44 10.24
N GLU A 137 -6.98 -9.16 8.98
CA GLU A 137 -6.06 -9.40 7.85
C GLU A 137 -5.39 -8.11 7.36
N GLY A 138 -4.32 -8.26 6.62
CA GLY A 138 -3.65 -7.18 5.90
C GLY A 138 -3.02 -7.68 4.62
N THR A 139 -3.04 -6.82 3.60
CA THR A 139 -2.50 -7.10 2.28
C THR A 139 -1.44 -6.07 1.93
N ALA A 140 -0.34 -6.50 1.33
CA ALA A 140 0.73 -5.65 0.82
C ALA A 140 1.04 -6.00 -0.63
N MET A 141 1.36 -4.99 -1.45
CA MET A 141 1.72 -5.13 -2.85
C MET A 141 3.00 -4.35 -3.16
N LEU A 142 3.96 -5.01 -3.78
CA LEU A 142 5.25 -4.45 -4.17
C LEU A 142 5.21 -4.07 -5.64
N ILE A 143 5.49 -2.79 -5.89
CA ILE A 143 5.44 -2.18 -7.21
C ILE A 143 6.83 -1.67 -7.58
N GLN A 144 7.25 -1.91 -8.83
CA GLN A 144 8.42 -1.26 -9.42
C GLN A 144 7.99 -0.37 -10.57
N ARG A 145 8.38 0.91 -10.55
CA ARG A 145 8.13 1.82 -11.67
C ARG A 145 9.01 1.45 -12.87
N VAL A 146 8.42 1.42 -14.07
CA VAL A 146 9.17 1.22 -15.34
C VAL A 146 9.53 2.52 -16.03
#